data_AF-A0A1A0X307-F1
#
_entry.id   AF-A0A1A0X307-F1
#
_cell.length_a   1.000
_cell.length_b   1.000
_cell.length_c   1.000
_cell.angle_alpha   90.00
_cell.angle_beta   90.00
_cell.angle_gamma   90.00
#
_symmetry.space_group_name_H-M   'P 1'
#
loop_
_entity.id
_entity.type
_entity.pdbx_description
1 polymer ?
#
loop_
_entity_poly.entity_id
_entity_poly.type
_entity_poly.pdbx_seq_one_letter_code
_entity_poly.pdbx_strand_id
1 'polypeptide(L)'
;MSARAVTLWFIDTDTPVDVLRSGVTNDVDAAKKLASAIYGDSVLVPSVDTNLAAAMDSDSSQVYAGFYGPLTVVSCSLFATSKPSTLTRTVETIRTAASIPESAAAVLLYTEPDSATGVFARWEDGTLRRSFAADPVSIIEDDGLPYPFEKPFWGGEHPLRYAPGVAPDPLALPFHPQQLAEQGNREWLGFRFTRPLAPSDLEPLTIPVTGFAIRPADYEPTEADDERYREASATAAAATAAATAAAASAREQALQAEAAAQHPVDAPPAPVPGNTPAVGIPIAEPIAAPPIADGPGEPVVDADVVDAGIVDTEVVEAEVVDAEAVETGADRSEESRPVVESELRDAPAASVEDAVTAPVPSVNAGEAANFDEPGSYGEPGSVEAELPTNGEYVDESAGWTRRVARYFGFGADK
;
A
#
# COMPACT_ATOMS: atom_id res chain seq x y z
N MET A 1 -2.28 2.70 -15.21
CA MET A 1 -2.72 1.33 -14.97
C MET A 1 -2.40 1.05 -13.52
N SER A 2 -3.40 0.82 -12.66
CA SER A 2 -3.17 0.52 -11.24
C SER A 2 -2.47 -0.82 -11.11
N ALA A 3 -1.53 -0.93 -10.19
CA ALA A 3 -0.85 -2.18 -9.88
C ALA A 3 -1.41 -2.77 -8.59
N ARG A 4 -1.67 -4.09 -8.61
CA ARG A 4 -1.88 -4.84 -7.37
C ARG A 4 -0.53 -4.95 -6.66
N ALA A 5 -0.53 -4.78 -5.35
CA ALA A 5 0.66 -4.96 -4.52
C ALA A 5 0.23 -5.38 -3.11
N VAL A 6 1.04 -6.23 -2.46
CA VAL A 6 0.87 -6.60 -1.06
C VAL A 6 2.26 -6.86 -0.46
N THR A 7 2.71 -6.00 0.45
CA THR A 7 4.04 -6.14 1.06
C THR A 7 4.02 -5.69 2.51
N LEU A 8 4.63 -6.49 3.39
CA LEU A 8 5.03 -6.08 4.74
C LEU A 8 6.55 -5.98 4.79
N TRP A 9 7.06 -4.79 5.09
CA TRP A 9 8.48 -4.53 5.25
C TRP A 9 8.83 -4.32 6.72
N PHE A 10 10.01 -4.79 7.12
CA PHE A 10 10.68 -4.35 8.34
C PHE A 10 11.91 -3.53 7.99
N ILE A 11 12.08 -2.40 8.68
CA ILE A 11 13.06 -1.35 8.38
C ILE A 11 13.87 -1.06 9.64
N ASP A 12 15.08 -1.62 9.70
CA ASP A 12 16.07 -1.43 10.77
C ASP A 12 17.20 -0.50 10.31
N THR A 13 16.84 0.65 9.75
CA THR A 13 17.76 1.69 9.28
C THR A 13 17.02 3.01 9.06
N ASP A 14 17.72 4.13 9.28
CA ASP A 14 17.20 5.48 8.99
C ASP A 14 17.30 5.84 7.50
N THR A 15 18.06 5.08 6.69
CA THR A 15 18.29 5.34 5.26
C THR A 15 17.85 4.19 4.35
N PRO A 16 16.60 3.70 4.45
CA PRO A 16 16.12 2.54 3.69
C PRO A 16 16.25 2.72 2.17
N VAL A 17 16.00 3.93 1.69
CA VAL A 17 16.07 4.26 0.25
C VAL A 17 17.49 4.12 -0.29
N ASP A 18 18.50 4.52 0.48
CA ASP A 18 19.90 4.44 0.04
C ASP A 18 20.40 2.99 0.03
N VAL A 19 19.96 2.18 1.00
CA VAL A 19 20.22 0.73 1.02
C VAL A 19 19.67 0.10 -0.26
N LEU A 20 18.38 0.31 -0.58
CA LEU A 20 17.78 -0.25 -1.80
C LEU A 20 18.44 0.29 -3.08
N ARG A 21 18.79 1.58 -3.12
CA ARG A 21 19.43 2.22 -4.28
C ARG A 21 20.83 1.68 -4.56
N SER A 22 21.57 1.28 -3.52
CA SER A 22 22.91 0.73 -3.66
C SER A 22 22.94 -0.64 -4.37
N GLY A 23 21.77 -1.27 -4.53
CA GLY A 23 21.60 -2.62 -5.04
C GLY A 23 21.70 -3.62 -3.90
N VAL A 24 20.67 -4.46 -3.77
CA VAL A 24 20.59 -5.47 -2.71
C VAL A 24 20.66 -6.87 -3.30
N THR A 25 21.21 -7.80 -2.52
CA THR A 25 21.19 -9.24 -2.83
C THR A 25 20.31 -9.92 -1.80
N ASN A 26 19.43 -10.82 -2.24
CA ASN A 26 18.56 -11.55 -1.34
C ASN A 26 19.32 -12.68 -0.64
N ASP A 27 19.30 -12.70 0.69
CA ASP A 27 19.69 -13.88 1.47
C ASP A 27 18.50 -14.86 1.53
N VAL A 28 18.56 -15.90 0.70
CA VAL A 28 17.47 -16.87 0.53
C VAL A 28 17.19 -17.66 1.81
N ASP A 29 18.23 -18.02 2.58
CA ASP A 29 18.07 -18.80 3.81
C ASP A 29 17.44 -17.94 4.91
N ALA A 30 17.87 -16.69 5.05
CA ALA A 30 17.27 -15.74 5.96
C ALA A 30 15.83 -15.38 5.55
N ALA A 31 15.56 -15.20 4.25
CA ALA A 31 14.22 -14.99 3.71
C ALA A 31 13.29 -16.18 3.96
N LYS A 32 13.81 -17.42 3.81
CA LYS A 32 13.07 -18.65 4.15
C LYS A 32 12.72 -18.69 5.64
N LYS A 33 13.67 -18.34 6.53
CA LYS A 33 13.42 -18.28 7.97
C LYS A 33 12.34 -17.25 8.31
N LEU A 34 12.39 -16.07 7.69
CA LEU A 34 11.35 -15.02 7.81
C LEU A 34 9.98 -15.55 7.38
N ALA A 35 9.88 -16.16 6.20
CA ALA A 35 8.61 -16.68 5.70
C ALA A 35 8.06 -17.84 6.56
N SER A 36 8.94 -18.68 7.10
CA SER A 36 8.55 -19.83 7.95
C SER A 36 7.87 -19.37 9.24
N ALA A 37 8.15 -18.16 9.73
CA ALA A 37 7.48 -17.57 10.89
C ALA A 37 5.96 -17.44 10.70
N ILE A 38 5.48 -17.31 9.45
CA ILE A 38 4.07 -17.13 9.13
C ILE A 38 3.34 -18.47 9.07
N TYR A 39 4.01 -19.51 8.56
CA TYR A 39 3.37 -20.79 8.20
C TYR A 39 3.65 -21.94 9.17
N GLY A 40 4.25 -21.64 10.34
CA GLY A 40 4.43 -22.58 11.44
C GLY A 40 5.19 -23.83 11.01
N ASP A 41 4.59 -25.01 11.21
CA ASP A 41 5.20 -26.31 10.91
C ASP A 41 5.23 -26.67 9.41
N SER A 42 4.74 -25.79 8.53
CA SER A 42 4.77 -26.04 7.09
C SER A 42 6.20 -26.03 6.55
N VAL A 43 6.49 -26.89 5.58
CA VAL A 43 7.77 -26.90 4.89
C VAL A 43 7.75 -25.88 3.75
N LEU A 44 8.61 -24.87 3.83
CA LEU A 44 8.80 -23.92 2.74
C LEU A 44 9.91 -24.38 1.80
N VAL A 45 9.55 -24.57 0.54
CA VAL A 45 10.47 -25.00 -0.52
C VAL A 45 10.69 -23.83 -1.48
N PRO A 46 11.93 -23.36 -1.69
CA PRO A 46 12.21 -22.33 -2.70
C PRO A 46 11.65 -22.75 -4.05
N SER A 47 10.90 -21.85 -4.69
CA SER A 47 10.26 -22.10 -5.99
C SER A 47 10.88 -21.27 -7.11
N VAL A 48 11.24 -20.01 -6.84
CA VAL A 48 11.79 -19.10 -7.85
C VAL A 48 12.49 -17.90 -7.20
N ASP A 49 13.68 -17.55 -7.66
CA ASP A 49 14.26 -16.22 -7.43
C ASP A 49 13.75 -15.27 -8.51
N THR A 50 13.16 -14.17 -8.07
CA THR A 50 12.51 -13.19 -8.95
C THR A 50 12.73 -11.78 -8.39
N ASN A 51 11.98 -10.80 -8.90
CA ASN A 51 11.97 -9.44 -8.40
C ASN A 51 10.60 -9.09 -7.78
N LEU A 52 10.57 -8.03 -6.98
CA LEU A 52 9.39 -7.61 -6.25
C LEU A 52 8.22 -7.23 -7.16
N ALA A 53 8.47 -6.59 -8.31
CA ALA A 53 7.40 -6.26 -9.25
C ALA A 53 6.70 -7.51 -9.79
N ALA A 54 7.49 -8.51 -10.22
CA ALA A 54 6.98 -9.78 -10.73
C ALA A 54 6.28 -10.60 -9.63
N ALA A 55 6.73 -10.51 -8.38
CA ALA A 55 6.06 -11.15 -7.25
C ALA A 55 4.64 -10.59 -7.02
N MET A 56 4.42 -9.29 -7.25
CA MET A 56 3.10 -8.67 -7.10
C MET A 56 2.11 -9.06 -8.21
N ASP A 57 2.64 -9.36 -9.40
CA ASP A 57 1.89 -9.80 -10.59
C ASP A 57 1.57 -11.30 -10.55
N SER A 58 2.07 -12.03 -9.54
CA SER A 58 1.82 -13.46 -9.42
C SER A 58 0.47 -13.73 -8.74
N ASP A 59 -0.39 -14.49 -9.41
CA ASP A 59 -1.60 -15.09 -8.83
C ASP A 59 -1.33 -16.37 -8.01
N SER A 60 -0.06 -16.69 -7.77
CA SER A 60 0.30 -17.95 -7.12
C SER A 60 0.03 -17.92 -5.62
N SER A 61 -0.31 -19.08 -5.04
CA SER A 61 -0.46 -19.28 -3.59
C SER A 61 0.87 -19.30 -2.83
N GLN A 62 1.91 -18.67 -3.37
CA GLN A 62 3.25 -18.64 -2.81
C GLN A 62 3.40 -17.50 -1.80
N VAL A 63 4.34 -17.66 -0.89
CA VAL A 63 4.88 -16.56 -0.10
C VAL A 63 6.16 -16.08 -0.75
N TYR A 64 6.31 -14.77 -0.90
CA TYR A 64 7.54 -14.16 -1.36
C TYR A 64 8.24 -13.49 -0.19
N ALA A 65 9.54 -13.66 -0.07
CA ALA A 65 10.32 -13.00 0.96
C ALA A 65 11.67 -12.52 0.44
N GLY A 66 12.14 -11.42 1.03
CA GLY A 66 13.43 -10.81 0.78
C GLY A 66 14.12 -10.44 2.09
N PHE A 67 15.42 -10.68 2.19
CA PHE A 67 16.25 -10.32 3.34
C PHE A 67 17.54 -9.66 2.84
N TYR A 68 17.78 -8.41 3.27
CA TYR A 68 18.85 -7.55 2.75
C TYR A 68 19.73 -6.96 3.85
N GLY A 69 19.77 -7.61 5.02
CA GLY A 69 20.40 -7.05 6.23
C GLY A 69 19.39 -6.19 7.00
N PRO A 70 19.53 -4.85 7.03
CA PRO A 70 18.62 -3.98 7.80
C PRO A 70 17.21 -3.86 7.21
N LEU A 71 16.98 -4.38 6.00
CA LEU A 71 15.68 -4.37 5.34
C LEU A 71 15.23 -5.79 5.08
N THR A 72 13.96 -6.07 5.39
CA THR A 72 13.33 -7.34 5.04
C THR A 72 11.92 -7.10 4.53
N VAL A 73 11.47 -7.97 3.63
CA VAL A 73 10.12 -7.90 3.04
C VAL A 73 9.51 -9.28 3.03
N VAL A 74 8.21 -9.34 3.29
CA VAL A 74 7.40 -10.53 3.09
C VAL A 74 6.07 -10.16 2.43
N SER A 75 5.64 -10.99 1.48
CA SER A 75 4.42 -10.80 0.70
C SER A 75 3.66 -12.12 0.65
N CYS A 76 2.43 -12.10 1.15
CA CYS A 76 1.47 -13.18 1.00
C CYS A 76 0.04 -12.66 1.20
N SER A 77 -0.95 -13.52 0.92
CA SER A 77 -2.37 -13.18 1.01
C SER A 77 -2.85 -12.79 2.41
N LEU A 78 -2.14 -13.17 3.48
CA LEU A 78 -2.47 -12.76 4.86
C LEU A 78 -2.48 -11.23 5.03
N PHE A 79 -1.68 -10.52 4.25
CA PHE A 79 -1.52 -9.08 4.34
C PHE A 79 -2.49 -8.31 3.41
N ALA A 80 -3.25 -9.01 2.55
CA ALA A 80 -4.28 -8.43 1.70
C ALA A 80 -5.58 -8.23 2.52
N THR A 81 -5.56 -7.26 3.44
CA THR A 81 -6.67 -6.96 4.36
C THR A 81 -7.03 -5.48 4.31
N SER A 82 -8.32 -5.17 4.49
CA SER A 82 -8.81 -3.81 4.70
C SER A 82 -8.83 -3.38 6.16
N LYS A 83 -8.31 -4.22 7.08
CA LYS A 83 -8.18 -3.90 8.51
C LYS A 83 -6.78 -4.17 9.05
N PRO A 84 -5.76 -3.42 8.64
CA PRO A 84 -4.39 -3.78 8.95
C PRO A 84 -4.05 -3.60 10.44
N SER A 85 -4.81 -2.82 11.23
CA SER A 85 -4.69 -2.79 12.71
C SER A 85 -4.74 -4.19 13.35
N THR A 86 -5.50 -5.11 12.76
CA THR A 86 -5.64 -6.50 13.23
C THR A 86 -4.36 -7.32 13.08
N LEU A 87 -3.39 -6.85 12.28
CA LEU A 87 -2.12 -7.54 12.03
C LEU A 87 -1.07 -7.29 13.13
N THR A 88 -1.32 -6.44 14.13
CA THR A 88 -0.32 -6.08 15.16
C THR A 88 0.34 -7.30 15.80
N ARG A 89 -0.44 -8.32 16.20
CA ARG A 89 0.11 -9.56 16.76
C ARG A 89 0.91 -10.39 15.74
N THR A 90 0.46 -10.40 14.48
CA THR A 90 1.14 -11.09 13.38
C THR A 90 2.50 -10.45 13.10
N VAL A 91 2.56 -9.12 13.00
CA VAL A 91 3.79 -8.35 12.81
C VAL A 91 4.79 -8.67 13.92
N GLU A 92 4.34 -8.70 15.17
CA GLU A 92 5.19 -9.01 16.32
C GLU A 92 5.69 -10.47 16.33
N THR A 93 4.84 -11.40 15.92
CA THR A 93 5.22 -12.82 15.78
C THR A 93 6.32 -13.00 14.73
N ILE A 94 6.17 -12.36 13.57
CA ILE A 94 7.15 -12.41 12.48
C ILE A 94 8.47 -11.76 12.94
N ARG A 95 8.40 -10.57 13.54
CA ARG A 95 9.54 -9.85 14.10
C ARG A 95 10.37 -10.73 15.03
N THR A 96 9.71 -11.32 16.03
CA THR A 96 10.34 -12.17 17.04
C THR A 96 11.00 -13.39 16.40
N ALA A 97 10.27 -14.10 15.53
CA ALA A 97 10.77 -15.32 14.89
C ALA A 97 11.96 -15.05 13.94
N ALA A 98 11.96 -13.89 13.26
CA ALA A 98 13.04 -13.46 12.39
C ALA A 98 14.19 -12.76 13.14
N SER A 99 14.07 -12.58 14.47
CA SER A 99 15.06 -11.88 15.31
C SER A 99 15.32 -10.43 14.84
N ILE A 100 14.26 -9.76 14.38
CA ILE A 100 14.30 -8.35 13.96
C ILE A 100 14.20 -7.46 15.21
N PRO A 101 15.03 -6.40 15.35
CA PRO A 101 14.97 -5.51 16.52
C PRO A 101 13.60 -4.85 16.72
N GLU A 102 13.23 -4.58 17.96
CA GLU A 102 11.97 -3.88 18.31
C GLU A 102 11.93 -2.46 17.74
N SER A 103 13.10 -1.79 17.67
CA SER A 103 13.28 -0.46 17.07
C SER A 103 13.00 -0.42 15.57
N ALA A 104 13.01 -1.57 14.88
CA ALA A 104 12.74 -1.60 13.45
C ALA A 104 11.27 -1.23 13.18
N ALA A 105 11.04 -0.27 12.29
CA ALA A 105 9.68 0.04 11.86
C ALA A 105 9.13 -1.12 11.01
N ALA A 106 7.83 -1.37 11.06
CA ALA A 106 7.15 -2.24 10.10
C ALA A 106 6.17 -1.42 9.26
N VAL A 107 6.20 -1.58 7.94
CA VAL A 107 5.28 -0.88 7.04
C VAL A 107 4.57 -1.85 6.11
N LEU A 108 3.25 -1.72 6.04
CA LEU A 108 2.38 -2.48 5.17
C LEU A 108 1.93 -1.63 3.99
N LEU A 109 1.89 -2.24 2.80
CA LEU A 109 1.17 -1.77 1.63
C LEU A 109 0.24 -2.88 1.14
N TYR A 110 -1.00 -2.53 0.83
CA TYR A 110 -1.88 -3.36 0.01
C TYR A 110 -2.68 -2.48 -0.97
N THR A 111 -2.67 -2.84 -2.25
CA THR A 111 -3.46 -2.20 -3.30
C THR A 111 -4.22 -3.24 -4.11
N GLU A 112 -5.48 -2.96 -4.43
CA GLU A 112 -6.37 -3.84 -5.22
C GLU A 112 -7.02 -3.06 -6.37
N PRO A 113 -6.48 -3.15 -7.60
CA PRO A 113 -6.94 -2.39 -8.77
C PRO A 113 -8.44 -2.50 -9.03
N ASP A 114 -9.01 -3.70 -8.90
CA ASP A 114 -10.41 -3.97 -9.26
C ASP A 114 -11.41 -3.19 -8.40
N SER A 115 -11.11 -3.03 -7.12
CA SER A 115 -11.94 -2.28 -6.16
C SER A 115 -11.43 -0.86 -5.93
N ALA A 116 -10.33 -0.47 -6.59
CA ALA A 116 -9.60 0.77 -6.30
C ALA A 116 -9.17 0.91 -4.81
N THR A 117 -9.09 -0.21 -4.08
CA THR A 117 -8.75 -0.23 -2.65
C THR A 117 -7.28 0.09 -2.44
N GLY A 118 -6.98 0.99 -1.51
CA GLY A 118 -5.63 1.29 -1.05
C GLY A 118 -5.54 1.18 0.47
N VAL A 119 -4.49 0.51 0.94
CA VAL A 119 -4.25 0.21 2.35
C VAL A 119 -2.78 0.45 2.66
N PHE A 120 -2.52 1.11 3.77
CA PHE A 120 -1.19 1.15 4.35
C PHE A 120 -1.27 1.18 5.88
N ALA A 121 -0.22 0.67 6.53
CA ALA A 121 -0.08 0.79 7.97
C ALA A 121 1.39 0.88 8.35
N ARG A 122 1.67 1.48 9.50
CA ARG A 122 3.02 1.62 10.05
C ARG A 122 3.02 1.34 11.54
N TRP A 123 3.90 0.44 11.95
CA TRP A 123 4.23 0.13 13.34
C TRP A 123 5.63 0.64 13.65
N GLU A 124 5.80 1.20 14.85
CA GLU A 124 7.10 1.64 15.39
C GLU A 124 7.16 1.21 16.85
N ASP A 125 8.30 0.67 17.29
CA ASP A 125 8.48 0.11 18.64
C ASP A 125 7.34 -0.86 19.01
N GLY A 126 7.05 -1.80 18.11
CA GLY A 126 5.96 -2.79 18.26
C GLY A 126 4.53 -2.22 18.25
N THR A 127 4.36 -0.89 18.18
CA THR A 127 3.06 -0.22 18.34
C THR A 127 2.54 0.31 17.02
N LEU A 128 1.25 0.10 16.72
CA LEU A 128 0.60 0.67 15.54
C LEU A 128 0.55 2.20 15.67
N ARG A 129 1.19 2.91 14.73
CA ARG A 129 1.24 4.38 14.70
C ARG A 129 0.21 4.99 13.76
N ARG A 130 -0.01 4.33 12.63
CA ARG A 130 -0.92 4.76 11.58
C ARG A 130 -1.47 3.55 10.85
N SER A 131 -2.76 3.58 10.58
CA SER A 131 -3.45 2.60 9.76
C SER A 131 -4.52 3.26 8.91
N PHE A 132 -4.49 3.01 7.61
CA PHE A 132 -5.46 3.54 6.67
C PHE A 132 -5.88 2.44 5.69
N ALA A 133 -7.18 2.34 5.44
CA ALA A 133 -7.76 1.50 4.40
C ALA A 133 -9.01 2.18 3.83
N ALA A 134 -9.07 2.31 2.51
CA ALA A 134 -10.22 2.91 1.84
C ALA A 134 -10.40 2.39 0.42
N ASP A 135 -11.64 2.45 -0.06
CA ASP A 135 -12.01 2.48 -1.47
C ASP A 135 -12.40 3.92 -1.87
N PRO A 136 -12.64 4.23 -3.15
CA PRO A 136 -12.86 5.62 -3.58
C PRO A 136 -14.05 6.34 -2.94
N VAL A 137 -14.98 5.63 -2.30
CA VAL A 137 -16.20 6.21 -1.70
C VAL A 137 -16.37 5.88 -0.22
N SER A 138 -15.48 5.04 0.36
CA SER A 138 -15.56 4.63 1.75
C SER A 138 -14.20 4.54 2.42
N ILE A 139 -14.11 5.09 3.64
CA ILE A 139 -12.99 4.86 4.56
C ILE A 139 -13.39 3.68 5.46
N ILE A 140 -12.60 2.61 5.40
CA ILE A 140 -12.82 1.37 6.14
C ILE A 140 -12.06 1.40 7.46
N GLU A 141 -10.85 1.93 7.45
CA GLU A 141 -9.99 2.11 8.62
C GLU A 141 -9.20 3.42 8.50
N ASP A 142 -9.11 4.18 9.60
CA ASP A 142 -8.37 5.45 9.69
C ASP A 142 -7.93 5.69 11.14
N ASP A 143 -6.97 4.88 11.60
CA ASP A 143 -6.44 4.95 12.95
C ASP A 143 -5.08 5.67 12.96
N GLY A 144 -4.83 6.41 14.04
CA GLY A 144 -3.58 7.14 14.25
C GLY A 144 -3.55 8.52 13.58
N LEU A 145 -2.45 9.26 13.79
CA LEU A 145 -2.29 10.60 13.22
C LEU A 145 -1.76 10.53 11.79
N PRO A 146 -2.36 11.24 10.82
CA PRO A 146 -1.84 11.30 9.46
C PRO A 146 -0.40 11.78 9.39
N TYR A 147 0.39 11.19 8.51
CA TYR A 147 1.74 11.67 8.21
C TYR A 147 1.71 12.93 7.31
N PRO A 148 2.78 13.75 7.31
CA PRO A 148 2.83 14.98 6.52
C PRO A 148 2.58 14.77 5.02
N PHE A 149 2.99 13.63 4.45
CA PHE A 149 2.79 13.31 3.04
C PHE A 149 1.31 13.12 2.67
N GLU A 150 0.44 12.87 3.64
CA GLU A 150 -0.99 12.69 3.40
C GLU A 150 -1.70 14.04 3.18
N LYS A 151 -1.14 15.14 3.68
CA LYS A 151 -1.77 16.47 3.65
C LYS A 151 -2.27 16.89 2.26
N PRO A 152 -1.49 16.77 1.16
CA PRO A 152 -1.97 17.16 -0.17
C PRO A 152 -3.17 16.32 -0.65
N PHE A 153 -3.26 15.06 -0.21
CA PHE A 153 -4.38 14.18 -0.55
C PHE A 153 -5.64 14.67 0.15
N TRP A 154 -5.59 14.84 1.47
CA TRP A 154 -6.70 15.39 2.25
C TRP A 154 -7.10 16.82 1.83
N GLY A 155 -6.14 17.60 1.34
CA GLY A 155 -6.36 18.93 0.76
C GLY A 155 -6.98 18.95 -0.64
N GLY A 156 -7.16 17.80 -1.29
CA GLY A 156 -7.75 17.70 -2.63
C GLY A 156 -6.81 18.03 -3.78
N GLU A 157 -5.49 18.04 -3.56
CA GLU A 157 -4.49 18.29 -4.60
C GLU A 157 -4.28 17.07 -5.53
N HIS A 158 -4.84 15.91 -5.15
CA HIS A 158 -4.79 14.66 -5.91
C HIS A 158 -6.18 14.15 -6.33
N PRO A 159 -6.99 14.95 -7.06
CA PRO A 159 -8.39 14.62 -7.31
C PRO A 159 -8.57 13.32 -8.11
N LEU A 160 -9.65 12.60 -7.80
CA LEU A 160 -10.10 11.48 -8.62
C LEU A 160 -10.33 11.94 -10.07
N ARG A 161 -9.92 11.10 -11.01
CA ARG A 161 -10.14 11.32 -12.44
C ARG A 161 -11.35 10.51 -12.88
N TYR A 162 -12.35 11.21 -13.40
CA TYR A 162 -13.57 10.61 -13.92
C TYR A 162 -13.55 10.56 -15.45
N ALA A 163 -14.18 9.55 -16.03
CA ALA A 163 -14.38 9.51 -17.47
C ALA A 163 -15.26 10.69 -17.93
N PRO A 164 -15.10 11.18 -19.17
CA PRO A 164 -15.93 12.26 -19.69
C PRO A 164 -17.44 11.94 -19.57
N GLY A 165 -18.20 12.87 -19.00
CA GLY A 165 -19.65 12.71 -18.80
C GLY A 165 -20.07 11.92 -17.56
N VAL A 166 -19.11 11.43 -16.76
CA VAL A 166 -19.37 10.81 -15.46
C VAL A 166 -19.33 11.88 -14.38
N ALA A 167 -20.44 12.07 -13.66
CA ALA A 167 -20.48 12.96 -12.51
C ALA A 167 -19.72 12.34 -11.33
N PRO A 168 -18.95 13.12 -10.56
CA PRO A 168 -18.32 12.63 -9.34
C PRO A 168 -19.37 12.17 -8.33
N ASP A 169 -19.11 11.06 -7.64
CA ASP A 169 -19.94 10.63 -6.52
C ASP A 169 -19.76 11.64 -5.37
N PRO A 170 -20.84 12.19 -4.78
CA PRO A 170 -20.75 13.12 -3.66
C PRO A 170 -20.03 12.57 -2.42
N LEU A 171 -19.96 11.25 -2.26
CA LEU A 171 -19.25 10.56 -1.19
C LEU A 171 -17.82 10.18 -1.58
N ALA A 172 -17.39 10.49 -2.80
CA ALA A 172 -16.05 10.16 -3.24
C ALA A 172 -15.01 10.89 -2.40
N LEU A 173 -13.94 10.16 -2.06
CA LEU A 173 -12.76 10.74 -1.46
C LEU A 173 -12.15 11.78 -2.41
N PRO A 174 -11.47 12.82 -1.85
CA PRO A 174 -10.81 13.83 -2.66
C PRO A 174 -9.58 13.29 -3.41
N PHE A 175 -9.30 11.99 -3.31
CA PHE A 175 -8.18 11.30 -3.95
C PHE A 175 -8.45 9.82 -4.19
N HIS A 176 -7.58 9.21 -5.00
CA HIS A 176 -7.57 7.76 -5.21
C HIS A 176 -6.84 7.04 -4.06
N PRO A 177 -7.47 6.14 -3.29
CA PRO A 177 -6.86 5.51 -2.11
C PRO A 177 -5.53 4.79 -2.40
N GLN A 178 -5.43 4.07 -3.52
CA GLN A 178 -4.17 3.44 -3.92
C GLN A 178 -3.03 4.44 -4.12
N GLN A 179 -3.30 5.65 -4.62
CA GLN A 179 -2.26 6.66 -4.78
C GLN A 179 -1.74 7.14 -3.42
N LEU A 180 -2.63 7.29 -2.43
CA LEU A 180 -2.22 7.62 -1.07
C LEU A 180 -1.38 6.49 -0.45
N ALA A 181 -1.83 5.24 -0.57
CA ALA A 181 -1.12 4.08 -0.05
C ALA A 181 0.27 3.91 -0.70
N GLU A 182 0.36 4.02 -2.03
CA GLU A 182 1.63 3.99 -2.72
C GLU A 182 2.52 5.20 -2.40
N GLN A 183 1.95 6.38 -2.12
CA GLN A 183 2.74 7.51 -1.66
C GLN A 183 3.38 7.24 -0.30
N GLY A 184 2.67 6.59 0.64
CA GLY A 184 3.28 6.14 1.90
C GLY A 184 4.46 5.20 1.68
N ASN A 185 4.29 4.20 0.80
CA ASN A 185 5.39 3.30 0.43
C ASN A 185 6.57 4.05 -0.20
N ARG A 186 6.28 5.07 -1.03
CA ARG A 186 7.30 5.92 -1.64
C ARG A 186 8.08 6.75 -0.63
N GLU A 187 7.41 7.31 0.37
CA GLU A 187 8.09 8.09 1.42
C GLU A 187 9.00 7.22 2.29
N TRP A 188 8.57 5.98 2.59
CA TRP A 188 9.31 5.11 3.49
C TRP A 188 10.38 4.27 2.80
N LEU A 189 10.16 3.86 1.55
CA LEU A 189 11.03 2.92 0.83
C LEU A 189 11.49 3.44 -0.53
N GLY A 190 10.97 4.58 -1.00
CA GLY A 190 11.47 5.24 -2.20
C GLY A 190 10.92 4.70 -3.53
N PHE A 191 9.91 3.81 -3.53
CA PHE A 191 9.32 3.27 -4.76
C PHE A 191 7.80 3.18 -4.73
N ARG A 192 7.23 2.95 -5.91
CA ARG A 192 5.82 2.68 -6.18
C ARG A 192 5.68 1.55 -7.19
N PHE A 193 4.52 0.92 -7.26
CA PHE A 193 4.23 -0.11 -8.26
C PHE A 193 3.52 0.47 -9.48
N THR A 194 2.63 1.45 -9.28
CA THR A 194 1.90 2.08 -10.38
C THR A 194 2.83 2.88 -11.30
N ARG A 195 2.69 2.63 -12.61
CA ARG A 195 3.44 3.32 -13.68
C ARG A 195 2.68 4.53 -14.21
N PRO A 196 3.37 5.57 -14.74
CA PRO A 196 4.82 5.71 -14.81
C PRO A 196 5.45 6.08 -13.46
N LEU A 197 6.68 5.64 -13.23
CA LEU A 197 7.47 6.01 -12.05
C LEU A 197 8.00 7.44 -12.19
N ALA A 198 8.07 8.18 -11.08
CA ALA A 198 8.73 9.48 -11.07
C ALA A 198 10.26 9.31 -11.18
N PRO A 199 11.01 10.33 -11.61
CA PRO A 199 12.47 10.24 -11.73
C PRO A 199 13.19 9.88 -10.42
N SER A 200 12.66 10.24 -9.26
CA SER A 200 13.27 9.87 -7.98
C SER A 200 12.90 8.47 -7.49
N ASP A 201 11.91 7.83 -8.11
CA ASP A 201 11.42 6.53 -7.67
C ASP A 201 12.42 5.43 -8.03
N LEU A 202 12.67 4.56 -7.06
CA LEU A 202 13.36 3.30 -7.25
C LEU A 202 12.48 2.35 -8.08
N GLU A 203 13.14 1.47 -8.82
CA GLU A 203 12.51 0.53 -9.73
C GLU A 203 12.28 -0.82 -9.00
N PRO A 204 11.03 -1.25 -8.74
CA PRO A 204 10.79 -2.50 -8.02
C PRO A 204 11.31 -3.75 -8.74
N LEU A 205 11.58 -3.67 -10.06
CA LEU A 205 12.26 -4.74 -10.81
C LEU A 205 13.69 -5.01 -10.30
N THR A 206 14.32 -4.07 -9.58
CA THR A 206 15.69 -4.22 -9.06
C THR A 206 15.74 -4.77 -7.65
N ILE A 207 14.60 -5.08 -7.03
CA ILE A 207 14.52 -5.60 -5.66
C ILE A 207 14.31 -7.12 -5.72
N PRO A 208 15.36 -7.95 -5.52
CA PRO A 208 15.25 -9.40 -5.62
C PRO A 208 14.47 -10.01 -4.45
N VAL A 209 13.59 -10.95 -4.72
CA VAL A 209 12.86 -11.74 -3.70
C VAL A 209 12.81 -13.20 -4.13
N THR A 210 12.63 -14.10 -3.18
CA THR A 210 12.44 -15.53 -3.46
C THR A 210 11.01 -15.92 -3.14
N GLY A 211 10.37 -16.60 -4.09
CA GLY A 211 9.11 -17.29 -3.90
C GLY A 211 9.34 -18.62 -3.20
N PHE A 212 8.44 -18.99 -2.30
CA PHE A 212 8.43 -20.27 -1.62
C PHE A 212 7.08 -20.96 -1.80
N ALA A 213 7.13 -22.20 -2.25
CA ALA A 213 5.98 -23.10 -2.23
C ALA A 213 5.77 -23.63 -0.81
N ILE A 214 4.54 -23.54 -0.33
CA ILE A 214 4.13 -24.05 0.98
C ILE A 214 3.78 -25.53 0.82
N ARG A 215 4.43 -26.39 1.61
CA ARG A 215 4.21 -27.84 1.62
C ARG A 215 3.79 -28.31 3.03
N PRO A 216 3.09 -29.47 3.13
CA PRO A 216 2.80 -30.10 4.42
C PRO A 216 4.06 -30.35 5.26
N ALA A 217 3.90 -30.46 6.57
CA ALA A 217 5.00 -30.60 7.53
C ALA A 217 5.86 -31.87 7.33
N ASP A 218 5.28 -32.92 6.77
CA ASP A 218 5.93 -34.21 6.47
C ASP A 218 6.58 -34.25 5.08
N TYR A 219 6.55 -33.14 4.33
CA TYR A 219 7.16 -33.08 3.01
C TYR A 219 8.69 -32.98 3.10
N GLU A 220 9.39 -33.91 2.47
CA GLU A 220 10.84 -33.83 2.28
C GLU A 220 11.18 -33.19 0.92
N PRO A 221 11.90 -32.06 0.89
CA PRO A 221 12.39 -31.48 -0.36
C PRO A 221 13.22 -32.47 -1.17
N THR A 222 12.98 -32.50 -2.47
CA THR A 222 13.61 -33.45 -3.40
C THR A 222 14.59 -32.76 -4.34
N GLU A 223 15.52 -33.51 -4.95
CA GLU A 223 16.39 -32.96 -6.01
C GLU A 223 15.60 -32.36 -7.19
N ALA A 224 14.39 -32.88 -7.44
CA ALA A 224 13.49 -32.35 -8.45
C ALA A 224 12.90 -30.97 -8.07
N ASP A 225 12.75 -30.67 -6.77
CA ASP A 225 12.41 -29.32 -6.32
C ASP A 225 13.54 -28.35 -6.61
N ASP A 226 14.78 -28.74 -6.30
CA ASP A 226 15.97 -27.93 -6.55
C ASP A 226 16.20 -27.67 -8.04
N GLU A 227 15.94 -28.67 -8.89
CA GLU A 227 15.99 -28.52 -10.35
C GLU A 227 14.92 -27.55 -10.85
N ARG A 228 13.67 -27.71 -10.43
CA ARG A 228 12.58 -26.76 -10.76
C ARG A 228 12.91 -25.34 -10.30
N TYR A 229 13.45 -25.19 -9.10
CA TYR A 229 13.85 -23.90 -8.56
C TYR A 229 14.94 -23.24 -9.42
N ARG A 230 15.99 -23.97 -9.79
CA ARG A 230 17.07 -23.46 -10.67
C ARG A 230 16.55 -23.06 -12.05
N GLU A 231 15.71 -23.89 -12.66
CA GLU A 231 15.13 -23.61 -13.99
C GLU A 231 14.19 -22.39 -13.97
N ALA A 232 13.30 -22.33 -12.98
CA ALA A 232 12.39 -21.20 -12.81
C ALA A 232 13.17 -19.90 -12.55
N SER A 233 14.19 -19.94 -11.69
CA SER A 233 15.03 -18.78 -11.35
C SER A 233 15.85 -18.30 -12.54
N ALA A 234 16.40 -19.21 -13.36
CA ALA A 234 17.11 -18.83 -14.58
C ALA A 234 16.16 -18.13 -15.58
N THR A 235 14.93 -18.62 -15.71
CA THR A 235 13.90 -18.03 -16.57
C THR A 235 13.49 -16.65 -16.06
N ALA A 236 13.23 -16.52 -14.75
CA ALA A 236 12.86 -15.26 -14.11
C ALA A 236 14.00 -14.21 -14.17
N ALA A 237 15.26 -14.63 -14.04
CA ALA A 237 16.42 -13.75 -14.19
C ALA A 237 16.51 -13.18 -15.61
N ALA A 238 16.31 -14.02 -16.64
CA ALA A 238 16.27 -13.56 -18.03
C ALA A 238 15.12 -12.57 -18.29
N ALA A 239 13.93 -12.85 -17.75
CA ALA A 239 12.77 -11.95 -17.83
C ALA A 239 13.03 -10.62 -17.12
N THR A 240 13.64 -10.65 -15.93
CA THR A 240 14.00 -9.46 -15.15
C THR A 240 15.00 -8.58 -15.89
N ALA A 241 16.03 -9.18 -16.50
CA ALA A 241 17.01 -8.45 -17.30
C ALA A 241 16.35 -7.74 -18.50
N ALA A 242 15.46 -8.45 -19.21
CA ALA A 242 14.72 -7.89 -20.33
C ALA A 242 13.77 -6.74 -19.89
N ALA A 243 13.02 -6.93 -18.81
CA ALA A 243 12.11 -5.93 -18.27
C ALA A 243 12.86 -4.68 -17.76
N THR A 244 14.00 -4.86 -17.11
CA THR A 244 14.84 -3.76 -16.61
C THR A 244 15.40 -2.94 -17.77
N ALA A 245 15.88 -3.60 -18.84
CA ALA A 245 16.34 -2.91 -20.05
C ALA A 245 15.20 -2.12 -20.73
N ALA A 246 14.01 -2.71 -20.82
CA ALA A 246 12.83 -2.05 -21.38
C ALA A 246 12.41 -0.84 -20.54
N ALA A 247 12.39 -0.96 -19.20
CA ALA A 247 12.07 0.13 -18.28
C ALA A 247 13.07 1.29 -18.40
N ALA A 248 14.37 0.99 -18.52
CA ALA A 248 15.41 1.99 -18.72
C ALA A 248 15.22 2.75 -20.04
N SER A 249 14.96 2.04 -21.14
CA SER A 249 14.69 2.66 -22.45
C SER A 249 13.42 3.53 -22.43
N ALA A 250 12.33 3.06 -21.81
CA ALA A 250 11.10 3.83 -21.69
C ALA A 250 11.30 5.12 -20.88
N ARG A 251 12.13 5.06 -19.84
CA ARG A 251 12.47 6.22 -19.01
C ARG A 251 13.32 7.24 -19.76
N GLU A 252 14.30 6.80 -20.54
CA GLU A 252 15.09 7.69 -21.39
C GLU A 252 14.21 8.40 -22.42
N GLN A 253 13.30 7.68 -23.07
CA GLN A 253 12.34 8.25 -24.02
C GLN A 253 11.41 9.28 -23.37
N ALA A 254 10.93 9.01 -22.15
CA ALA A 254 10.09 9.95 -21.40
C ALA A 254 10.84 11.26 -21.08
N LEU A 255 12.10 11.17 -20.65
CA LEU A 255 12.95 12.34 -20.40
C LEU A 255 13.22 13.14 -21.68
N GLN A 256 13.47 12.46 -22.81
CA GLN A 256 13.65 13.10 -24.11
C GLN A 256 12.37 13.81 -24.58
N ALA A 257 11.20 13.18 -24.39
CA ALA A 257 9.91 13.77 -24.73
C ALA A 257 9.61 15.02 -23.88
N GLU A 258 9.92 14.98 -22.58
CA GLU A 258 9.78 16.13 -21.70
C GLU A 258 10.72 17.28 -22.08
N ALA A 259 11.99 16.98 -22.39
CA ALA A 259 12.95 17.97 -22.87
C ALA A 259 12.52 18.61 -24.21
N ALA A 260 11.96 17.81 -25.13
CA ALA A 260 11.42 18.31 -26.40
C ALA A 260 10.17 19.18 -26.20
N ALA A 261 9.33 18.89 -25.21
CA ALA A 261 8.18 19.72 -24.87
C ALA A 261 8.58 21.07 -24.22
N GLN A 262 9.73 21.11 -23.54
CA GLN A 262 10.27 22.33 -22.91
C GLN A 262 11.04 23.24 -23.88
N HIS A 263 11.45 22.74 -25.05
CA HIS A 263 12.02 23.55 -26.14
C HIS A 263 11.08 23.56 -27.36
N PRO A 264 10.13 24.51 -27.46
CA PRO A 264 9.44 24.72 -28.71
C PRO A 264 10.50 25.17 -29.72
N VAL A 265 10.73 24.32 -30.73
CA VAL A 265 11.55 24.65 -31.90
C VAL A 265 11.08 25.99 -32.42
N ASP A 266 12.03 26.91 -32.59
CA ASP A 266 11.88 28.22 -33.22
C ASP A 266 11.20 28.01 -34.59
N ALA A 267 9.87 28.12 -34.63
CA ALA A 267 9.13 28.05 -35.87
C ALA A 267 9.56 29.29 -36.67
N PRO A 268 10.07 29.15 -37.91
CA PRO A 268 10.41 30.30 -38.72
C PRO A 268 9.17 31.20 -38.85
N PRO A 269 9.30 32.52 -38.67
CA PRO A 269 8.16 33.41 -38.68
C PRO A 269 7.38 33.23 -39.98
N ALA A 270 6.06 33.09 -39.85
CA ALA A 270 5.16 33.03 -40.99
C ALA A 270 5.47 34.21 -41.94
N PRO A 271 5.48 33.99 -43.27
CA PRO A 271 5.78 35.05 -44.22
C PRO A 271 4.76 36.18 -44.05
N VAL A 272 5.29 37.37 -43.73
CA VAL A 272 4.52 38.61 -43.60
C VAL A 272 3.79 38.85 -44.93
N PRO A 273 2.45 39.02 -44.96
CA PRO A 273 1.76 39.41 -46.18
C PRO A 273 2.24 40.80 -46.60
N GLY A 274 2.74 40.88 -47.82
CA GLY A 274 3.33 42.09 -48.39
C GLY A 274 2.37 43.28 -48.42
N ASN A 275 2.92 44.46 -48.16
CA ASN A 275 2.28 45.76 -48.30
C ASN A 275 1.61 45.92 -49.67
N THR A 276 0.28 45.94 -49.69
CA THR A 276 -0.49 46.55 -50.78
C THR A 276 -0.58 48.06 -50.52
N PRO A 277 -0.19 48.95 -51.45
CA PRO A 277 -0.30 50.38 -51.23
C PRO A 277 -1.77 50.83 -51.24
N ALA A 278 -2.11 51.64 -50.24
CA ALA A 278 -3.44 52.25 -50.08
C ALA A 278 -3.77 53.19 -51.24
N VAL A 279 -4.89 52.93 -51.91
CA VAL A 279 -5.58 53.88 -52.79
C VAL A 279 -6.54 54.70 -51.92
N GLY A 280 -6.32 56.02 -51.90
CA GLY A 280 -7.09 56.96 -51.09
C GLY A 280 -8.49 57.25 -51.64
N ILE A 281 -9.43 57.52 -50.74
CA ILE A 281 -10.76 58.14 -50.98
C ILE A 281 -11.10 59.01 -49.72
N PRO A 282 -11.80 60.16 -49.88
CA PRO A 282 -11.47 61.41 -49.18
C PRO A 282 -12.31 61.74 -47.92
N ILE A 283 -11.89 62.86 -47.33
CA ILE A 283 -12.33 63.58 -46.12
C ILE A 283 -13.85 63.85 -46.08
N ALA A 284 -14.45 63.68 -44.90
CA ALA A 284 -15.71 64.31 -44.49
C ALA A 284 -15.60 64.88 -43.05
N GLU A 285 -16.30 65.99 -42.84
CA GLU A 285 -16.19 67.03 -41.79
C GLU A 285 -16.45 66.62 -40.31
N PRO A 286 -16.05 67.47 -39.33
CA PRO A 286 -16.11 67.13 -37.91
C PRO A 286 -17.49 67.38 -37.30
N ILE A 287 -17.99 66.41 -36.51
CA ILE A 287 -19.21 66.56 -35.70
C ILE A 287 -18.83 66.93 -34.27
N ALA A 288 -19.52 67.96 -33.75
CA ALA A 288 -19.32 68.61 -32.46
C ALA A 288 -19.70 67.73 -31.24
N ALA A 289 -19.03 68.01 -30.11
CA ALA A 289 -19.27 67.39 -28.81
C ALA A 289 -20.46 68.02 -28.06
N PRO A 290 -21.23 67.24 -27.28
CA PRO A 290 -22.17 67.79 -26.30
C PRO A 290 -21.55 67.91 -24.87
N PRO A 291 -22.15 68.73 -23.99
CA PRO A 291 -21.45 69.39 -22.88
C PRO A 291 -21.55 68.70 -21.52
N ILE A 292 -20.63 69.11 -20.64
CA ILE A 292 -20.55 68.84 -19.20
C ILE A 292 -21.69 69.55 -18.46
N ALA A 293 -22.34 68.86 -17.52
CA ALA A 293 -23.31 69.44 -16.60
C ALA A 293 -22.79 69.37 -15.16
N ASP A 294 -22.58 70.54 -14.57
CA ASP A 294 -22.36 70.76 -13.14
C ASP A 294 -23.66 70.55 -12.34
N GLY A 295 -23.52 70.08 -11.09
CA GLY A 295 -24.59 69.92 -10.10
C GLY A 295 -25.20 71.25 -9.61
N PRO A 296 -26.16 71.20 -8.66
CA PRO A 296 -25.76 71.33 -7.24
C PRO A 296 -26.69 70.66 -6.20
N GLY A 297 -26.19 70.52 -4.96
CA GLY A 297 -26.96 70.76 -3.72
C GLY A 297 -27.26 69.57 -2.79
N GLU A 298 -26.63 69.57 -1.61
CA GLU A 298 -26.92 68.71 -0.44
C GLU A 298 -28.32 68.96 0.19
N PRO A 299 -28.77 68.16 1.20
CA PRO A 299 -28.36 68.42 2.60
C PRO A 299 -28.15 67.18 3.52
N VAL A 300 -27.16 67.31 4.41
CA VAL A 300 -27.10 67.03 5.87
C VAL A 300 -28.01 65.94 6.50
N VAL A 301 -27.41 64.95 7.20
CA VAL A 301 -27.64 64.64 8.65
C VAL A 301 -26.64 63.61 9.24
N ASP A 302 -26.00 64.05 10.33
CA ASP A 302 -25.42 63.43 11.54
C ASP A 302 -24.93 61.97 11.66
N ALA A 303 -23.66 61.91 12.11
CA ALA A 303 -23.05 61.14 13.21
C ALA A 303 -23.60 59.76 13.62
N ASP A 304 -22.73 58.74 13.59
CA ASP A 304 -22.33 58.10 14.86
C ASP A 304 -20.97 57.37 14.78
N VAL A 305 -20.33 57.35 15.94
CA VAL A 305 -19.00 56.87 16.29
C VAL A 305 -19.01 55.34 16.44
N VAL A 306 -17.97 54.64 15.98
CA VAL A 306 -17.29 53.60 16.79
C VAL A 306 -15.90 53.26 16.26
N ASP A 307 -14.99 53.31 17.22
CA ASP A 307 -13.57 53.04 17.24
C ASP A 307 -13.32 51.56 17.58
N ALA A 308 -12.31 50.96 16.93
CA ALA A 308 -11.51 49.79 17.34
C ALA A 308 -10.70 49.37 16.09
N GLY A 309 -9.39 49.49 16.02
CA GLY A 309 -8.41 49.21 17.07
C GLY A 309 -7.52 48.09 16.55
N ILE A 310 -6.55 48.48 15.71
CA ILE A 310 -5.43 47.64 15.25
C ILE A 310 -4.61 47.26 16.49
N VAL A 311 -4.33 45.98 16.69
CA VAL A 311 -3.36 45.53 17.69
C VAL A 311 -2.26 44.72 17.02
N ASP A 312 -1.05 45.12 17.40
CA ASP A 312 0.25 44.75 16.93
C ASP A 312 0.63 43.28 17.12
N THR A 313 1.57 42.94 16.27
CA THR A 313 2.41 41.74 16.22
C THR A 313 3.26 41.62 17.48
N GLU A 314 3.26 40.46 18.13
CA GLU A 314 4.29 40.10 19.12
C GLU A 314 5.00 38.81 18.67
N VAL A 315 6.28 38.98 18.39
CA VAL A 315 7.27 37.98 18.03
C VAL A 315 7.73 37.31 19.32
N VAL A 316 7.59 35.99 19.44
CA VAL A 316 8.21 35.22 20.52
C VAL A 316 9.48 34.61 19.97
N GLU A 317 10.63 35.17 20.37
CA GLU A 317 11.95 34.59 20.18
C GLU A 317 12.09 33.37 21.10
N ALA A 318 12.40 32.21 20.53
CA ALA A 318 12.79 31.03 21.30
C ALA A 318 14.30 31.04 21.53
N GLU A 319 14.66 31.14 22.81
CA GLU A 319 16.00 31.16 23.36
C GLU A 319 16.72 29.83 23.11
N VAL A 320 17.94 29.95 22.57
CA VAL A 320 18.92 28.88 22.36
C VAL A 320 19.56 28.56 23.71
N VAL A 321 19.49 27.29 24.14
CA VAL A 321 20.26 26.80 25.29
C VAL A 321 21.31 25.83 24.79
N ASP A 322 22.55 26.31 24.74
CA ASP A 322 23.76 25.50 24.66
C ASP A 322 23.96 24.72 25.97
N ALA A 323 24.28 23.43 25.87
CA ALA A 323 24.92 22.69 26.95
C ALA A 323 26.01 21.79 26.38
N GLU A 324 27.25 22.22 26.62
CA GLU A 324 28.49 21.52 26.32
C GLU A 324 28.63 20.18 27.06
N ALA A 325 29.51 19.37 26.49
CA ALA A 325 30.08 18.13 26.97
C ALA A 325 30.68 18.20 28.39
N VAL A 326 30.57 17.07 29.11
CA VAL A 326 31.53 16.67 30.15
C VAL A 326 31.81 15.17 29.98
N GLU A 327 33.00 14.84 29.50
CA GLU A 327 33.65 13.56 29.84
C GLU A 327 34.19 13.64 31.27
N THR A 328 34.05 12.56 32.04
CA THR A 328 35.16 11.84 32.73
C THR A 328 34.61 10.91 33.82
N GLY A 329 35.25 9.72 33.94
CA GLY A 329 35.52 9.13 35.25
C GLY A 329 34.79 7.85 35.62
N ALA A 330 35.49 6.72 35.45
CA ALA A 330 35.27 5.47 36.17
C ALA A 330 35.47 5.63 37.70
N ASP A 331 34.71 4.91 38.53
CA ASP A 331 35.19 3.90 39.48
C ASP A 331 34.03 3.30 40.32
N ARG A 332 34.29 2.11 40.85
CA ARG A 332 33.50 1.14 41.62
C ARG A 332 32.87 1.67 42.91
N SER A 333 31.80 0.98 43.35
CA SER A 333 31.59 0.32 44.67
C SER A 333 30.07 0.11 44.86
N GLU A 334 29.56 -1.12 44.80
CA GLU A 334 29.13 -1.91 45.97
C GLU A 334 28.38 -1.11 47.05
N GLU A 335 27.03 -1.19 47.10
CA GLU A 335 26.32 -1.28 48.38
C GLU A 335 24.88 -1.84 48.25
N SER A 336 24.71 -3.04 48.83
CA SER A 336 23.60 -3.47 49.68
C SER A 336 22.13 -3.45 49.22
N ARG A 337 21.64 -4.66 48.93
CA ARG A 337 20.24 -5.09 49.13
C ARG A 337 19.86 -5.12 50.63
N PRO A 338 18.58 -5.02 50.98
CA PRO A 338 18.02 -5.76 52.10
C PRO A 338 17.32 -7.05 51.64
N VAL A 339 17.60 -8.09 52.43
CA VAL A 339 17.03 -9.43 52.44
C VAL A 339 15.63 -9.41 53.05
N VAL A 340 14.68 -10.13 52.47
CA VAL A 340 13.56 -10.72 53.22
C VAL A 340 13.50 -12.20 52.86
N GLU A 341 13.97 -13.03 53.78
CA GLU A 341 13.71 -14.46 53.85
C GLU A 341 12.27 -14.68 54.35
N SER A 342 11.53 -15.55 53.67
CA SER A 342 10.60 -16.44 54.37
C SER A 342 10.60 -17.79 53.65
N GLU A 343 11.05 -18.77 54.42
CA GLU A 343 11.36 -20.15 54.09
C GLU A 343 10.16 -21.03 53.70
N LEU A 344 10.49 -21.96 52.80
CA LEU A 344 10.13 -23.39 52.72
C LEU A 344 8.65 -23.85 52.76
N ARG A 345 8.32 -24.62 51.71
CA ARG A 345 7.89 -26.03 51.86
C ARG A 345 8.29 -26.89 50.65
N ASP A 346 9.11 -27.91 50.94
CA ASP A 346 9.36 -29.19 50.22
C ASP A 346 8.08 -29.83 49.63
N ALA A 347 8.01 -30.61 48.54
CA ALA A 347 8.93 -31.42 47.71
C ALA A 347 8.13 -31.89 46.44
N PRO A 348 8.58 -32.86 45.61
CA PRO A 348 9.83 -32.97 44.84
C PRO A 348 9.57 -32.94 43.31
N ALA A 349 10.66 -32.78 42.54
CA ALA A 349 10.69 -32.93 41.09
C ALA A 349 10.36 -34.37 40.65
N ALA A 350 9.45 -34.51 39.68
CA ALA A 350 9.25 -35.73 38.91
C ALA A 350 9.58 -35.45 37.45
N SER A 351 10.42 -36.33 36.91
CA SER A 351 11.06 -36.26 35.60
C SER A 351 10.09 -36.37 34.43
N VAL A 352 10.53 -35.79 33.32
CA VAL A 352 10.09 -36.06 31.95
C VAL A 352 10.35 -37.54 31.65
N GLU A 353 9.27 -38.32 31.50
CA GLU A 353 9.04 -39.51 30.67
C GLU A 353 7.82 -40.27 31.23
N ASP A 354 6.98 -40.81 30.34
CA ASP A 354 5.69 -41.51 30.58
C ASP A 354 4.40 -40.68 30.77
N ALA A 355 3.76 -40.34 29.64
CA ALA A 355 2.30 -40.36 29.50
C ALA A 355 1.87 -40.36 28.01
N VAL A 356 2.24 -41.44 27.31
CA VAL A 356 1.58 -41.84 26.07
C VAL A 356 0.32 -42.63 26.44
N THR A 357 -0.76 -42.44 25.68
CA THR A 357 -2.04 -43.16 25.64
C THR A 357 -3.11 -42.87 26.71
N ALA A 358 -4.10 -42.04 26.34
CA ALA A 358 -5.48 -42.18 26.80
C ALA A 358 -6.49 -41.79 25.68
N PRO A 359 -7.57 -42.57 25.47
CA PRO A 359 -8.44 -42.47 24.28
C PRO A 359 -9.60 -41.47 24.41
N VAL A 360 -10.07 -41.02 23.24
CA VAL A 360 -11.22 -40.13 22.98
C VAL A 360 -12.54 -40.81 23.40
N PRO A 361 -13.47 -40.12 24.10
CA PRO A 361 -14.80 -40.67 24.36
C PRO A 361 -15.76 -40.50 23.17
N SER A 362 -16.34 -41.63 22.76
CA SER A 362 -17.35 -41.75 21.71
C SER A 362 -18.74 -41.32 22.15
N VAL A 363 -19.48 -40.78 21.18
CA VAL A 363 -20.89 -40.37 21.19
C VAL A 363 -21.82 -41.54 21.55
N ASN A 364 -22.81 -41.29 22.41
CA ASN A 364 -23.97 -42.18 22.60
C ASN A 364 -25.23 -41.50 22.06
N ALA A 365 -25.87 -42.17 21.10
CA ALA A 365 -27.22 -41.92 20.68
C ALA A 365 -28.17 -42.89 21.43
N GLY A 366 -29.30 -42.37 21.87
CA GLY A 366 -30.45 -43.18 22.26
C GLY A 366 -31.27 -42.57 23.39
N GLU A 367 -32.40 -41.93 23.06
CA GLU A 367 -33.68 -42.29 23.68
C GLU A 367 -34.84 -41.84 22.79
N ALA A 368 -35.78 -42.75 22.57
CA ALA A 368 -36.95 -42.62 21.71
C ALA A 368 -38.19 -42.26 22.54
N ALA A 369 -39.12 -41.49 21.97
CA ALA A 369 -40.52 -41.49 22.39
C ALA A 369 -41.46 -41.15 21.22
N ASN A 370 -42.15 -42.20 20.78
CA ASN A 370 -43.41 -42.35 20.03
C ASN A 370 -44.29 -41.12 19.73
N PHE A 371 -44.88 -41.06 18.53
CA PHE A 371 -46.34 -40.97 18.35
C PHE A 371 -46.80 -41.43 16.92
N ASP A 372 -48.02 -41.98 16.90
CA ASP A 372 -48.80 -42.77 15.93
C ASP A 372 -48.76 -42.54 14.39
N GLU A 373 -48.94 -43.67 13.67
CA GLU A 373 -49.38 -43.88 12.27
C GLU A 373 -50.92 -43.65 12.07
N PRO A 374 -51.61 -43.89 10.91
CA PRO A 374 -51.18 -44.28 9.54
C PRO A 374 -51.84 -43.49 8.38
N GLY A 375 -51.33 -43.65 7.14
CA GLY A 375 -51.95 -43.08 5.93
C GLY A 375 -51.43 -43.61 4.58
N SER A 376 -51.59 -44.91 4.33
CA SER A 376 -51.79 -45.63 3.06
C SER A 376 -51.52 -44.97 1.68
N TYR A 377 -50.53 -45.53 0.98
CA TYR A 377 -50.43 -45.96 -0.45
C TYR A 377 -50.84 -45.04 -1.62
N GLY A 378 -49.84 -44.72 -2.45
CA GLY A 378 -49.93 -44.47 -3.89
C GLY A 378 -48.60 -44.83 -4.58
N GLU A 379 -48.66 -45.76 -5.54
CA GLU A 379 -47.55 -46.39 -6.28
C GLU A 379 -46.81 -45.47 -7.29
N PRO A 380 -45.69 -45.94 -7.90
CA PRO A 380 -44.60 -45.09 -8.39
C PRO A 380 -44.76 -44.66 -9.85
N GLY A 381 -44.50 -43.37 -10.11
CA GLY A 381 -44.20 -42.86 -11.45
C GLY A 381 -42.70 -42.66 -11.59
N SER A 382 -42.05 -43.57 -12.31
CA SER A 382 -40.72 -43.38 -12.87
C SER A 382 -40.70 -42.14 -13.77
N VAL A 383 -39.94 -41.12 -13.39
CA VAL A 383 -39.47 -40.07 -14.30
C VAL A 383 -37.96 -40.05 -14.20
N GLU A 384 -37.34 -40.32 -15.33
CA GLU A 384 -35.90 -40.29 -15.57
C GLU A 384 -35.29 -38.97 -15.07
N ALA A 385 -34.20 -39.08 -14.31
CA ALA A 385 -33.33 -37.94 -14.04
C ALA A 385 -32.51 -37.65 -15.32
N GLU A 386 -33.09 -36.89 -16.25
CA GLU A 386 -32.30 -36.13 -17.21
C GLU A 386 -31.58 -35.00 -16.46
N LEU A 387 -30.26 -35.05 -16.51
CA LEU A 387 -29.37 -33.97 -16.08
C LEU A 387 -29.67 -32.71 -16.91
N PRO A 388 -29.97 -31.55 -16.30
CA PRO A 388 -29.85 -30.29 -17.00
C PRO A 388 -28.37 -29.91 -17.12
N THR A 389 -27.82 -30.11 -18.32
CA THR A 389 -26.74 -29.28 -18.85
C THR A 389 -27.20 -27.82 -18.87
N ASN A 390 -26.38 -26.95 -18.29
CA ASN A 390 -26.53 -25.49 -18.17
C ASN A 390 -27.41 -25.02 -17.01
N GLY A 391 -26.85 -25.12 -15.80
CA GLY A 391 -27.23 -24.33 -14.63
C GLY A 391 -26.27 -23.15 -14.48
N GLU A 392 -26.67 -22.02 -15.06
CA GLU A 392 -26.08 -20.70 -14.90
C GLU A 392 -26.18 -20.31 -13.40
N TYR A 393 -25.02 -20.22 -12.72
CA TYR A 393 -24.95 -19.57 -11.42
C TYR A 393 -24.92 -18.06 -11.69
N VAL A 394 -26.04 -17.39 -11.46
CA VAL A 394 -26.10 -15.93 -11.50
C VAL A 394 -25.35 -15.41 -10.28
N ASP A 395 -24.07 -15.14 -10.49
CA ASP A 395 -23.27 -14.37 -9.55
C ASP A 395 -23.70 -12.90 -9.63
N GLU A 396 -24.56 -12.48 -8.70
CA GLU A 396 -25.00 -11.09 -8.57
C GLU A 396 -23.86 -10.13 -8.17
N SER A 397 -22.66 -10.64 -7.86
CA SER A 397 -21.47 -9.80 -7.63
C SER A 397 -20.78 -9.37 -8.94
N ALA A 398 -20.90 -10.16 -10.02
CA ALA A 398 -20.31 -9.84 -11.33
C ALA A 398 -21.02 -8.67 -12.04
N GLY A 399 -22.26 -8.37 -11.65
CA GLY A 399 -23.06 -7.26 -12.20
C GLY A 399 -22.64 -5.87 -11.70
N TRP A 400 -21.90 -5.79 -10.60
CA TRP A 400 -21.35 -4.56 -10.04
C TRP A 400 -19.93 -4.29 -10.54
N THR A 401 -19.07 -5.32 -10.62
CA THR A 401 -17.69 -5.24 -11.12
C THR A 401 -17.63 -4.75 -12.58
N ARG A 402 -18.56 -5.18 -13.45
CA ARG A 402 -18.65 -4.66 -14.82
C ARG A 402 -19.17 -3.22 -14.91
N ARG A 403 -19.88 -2.73 -13.89
CA ARG A 403 -20.34 -1.34 -13.82
C ARG A 403 -19.23 -0.41 -13.32
N VAL A 404 -18.43 -0.86 -12.35
CA VAL A 404 -17.30 -0.11 -11.77
C VAL A 404 -16.12 0.00 -12.74
N ALA A 405 -15.75 -1.09 -13.43
CA ALA A 405 -14.70 -1.06 -14.46
C ALA A 405 -15.02 -0.12 -15.63
N ARG A 406 -16.32 0.04 -15.96
CA ARG A 406 -16.80 1.01 -16.96
C ARG A 406 -16.86 2.46 -16.42
N TYR A 407 -16.95 2.63 -15.11
CA TYR A 407 -17.05 3.94 -14.44
C TYR A 407 -15.69 4.62 -14.24
N PHE A 408 -14.62 3.85 -14.01
CA PHE A 408 -13.26 4.35 -13.73
C PHE A 408 -12.28 4.31 -14.91
N GLY A 409 -12.73 3.95 -16.13
CA GLY A 409 -11.94 4.13 -17.34
C GLY A 409 -10.69 3.25 -17.47
N PHE A 410 -10.69 2.05 -16.89
CA PHE A 410 -9.66 1.05 -17.20
C PHE A 410 -9.94 0.49 -18.60
N GLY A 411 -9.24 1.04 -19.59
CA GLY A 411 -9.31 0.59 -20.97
C GLY A 411 -8.82 -0.85 -21.12
N ALA A 412 -9.73 -1.75 -21.43
CA ALA A 412 -9.41 -2.96 -22.17
C ALA A 412 -9.34 -2.57 -23.65
N ASP A 413 -8.13 -2.33 -24.16
CA ASP A 413 -7.88 -2.35 -25.59
C ASP A 413 -7.11 -3.63 -25.96
N LYS A 414 -7.89 -4.55 -26.53
CA LYS A 414 -7.60 -5.79 -27.26
C LYS A 414 -7.42 -7.10 -26.49
#